data_AF-A0A1C6SKH9-F1
#
_entry.id   AF-A0A1C6SKH9-F1
#
_cell.length_a   1.000
_cell.length_b   1.000
_cell.length_c   1.000
_cell.angle_alpha   90.00
_cell.angle_beta   90.00
_cell.angle_gamma   90.00
#
_symmetry.space_group_name_H-M   'P 1'
#
loop_
_entity.id
_entity.type
_entity.pdbx_description
1 polymer ?
#
loop_
_entity_poly.entity_id
_entity_poly.type
_entity_poly.pdbx_seq_one_letter_code
_entity_poly.pdbx_strand_id
1 'polypeptide(L)'
;MSGRPERRPDVTVWCRTVDGGVQLRLTAADGSASLTVGLAAPDVLRACHHKFGRAIGAAADRCRTGRSLPVNAAADALSTMARAGRVFLSEALLDPEADLYRMSRFLRESCPTWRTRTPHTPLIHVLARSDQYFPWELVPLFDPVTRGRARDVAELAQVASAFTGFAVVVERSDPDRPVDDSTLDGWDRLPLRMMYDSRYPGAQQELGFFRGRGDLVRLRGPYPRDVGDETAPTVARQLCDPTLGVDGRPDGPLDQVVHFSCHCEGVGDGDRMPGYRLADEQGREVMLLLDDLVDELMRIWADPDSSPPPDRRPPMPLVFLNACGTAALDPATATSLLKPFAQNRNRGIIGTAANVPDGAAAAVSRWFYTNLLAHGMDVGQALHAAKWRLLQDWGNPLGLLYSVHAYAGLRVAPVPTYAVPVPGGDA
;
A
#
# COMPACT_ATOMS: atom_id res chain seq x y z
N MET A 1 9.43 -28.93 -2.61
CA MET A 1 9.51 -27.49 -2.29
C MET A 1 9.79 -27.36 -0.80
N SER A 2 11.03 -27.08 -0.39
CA SER A 2 11.33 -26.73 1.00
C SER A 2 10.72 -25.38 1.30
N GLY A 3 9.60 -25.34 2.04
CA GLY A 3 8.96 -24.09 2.45
C GLY A 3 9.99 -23.23 3.18
N ARG A 4 10.22 -22.00 2.70
CA ARG A 4 10.98 -21.01 3.46
C ARG A 4 10.20 -20.78 4.76
N PRO A 5 10.83 -20.83 5.94
CA PRO A 5 10.11 -20.66 7.19
C PRO A 5 9.35 -19.33 7.15
N GLU A 6 8.08 -19.38 7.53
CA GLU A 6 7.25 -18.21 7.66
C GLU A 6 7.96 -17.18 8.54
N ARG A 7 8.01 -15.95 8.03
CA ARG A 7 8.71 -14.86 8.70
C ARG A 7 7.88 -14.44 9.92
N ARG A 8 8.40 -14.68 11.12
CA ARG A 8 7.78 -14.18 12.36
C ARG A 8 7.93 -12.65 12.45
N PRO A 9 6.88 -11.93 12.86
CA PRO A 9 6.98 -10.50 13.12
C PRO A 9 7.86 -10.22 14.34
N ASP A 10 8.64 -9.15 14.28
CA ASP A 10 9.43 -8.62 15.39
C ASP A 10 8.53 -8.03 16.49
N VAL A 11 7.41 -7.43 16.06
CA VAL A 11 6.35 -6.91 16.94
C VAL A 11 4.98 -7.27 16.38
N THR A 12 4.10 -7.81 17.22
CA THR A 12 2.67 -7.93 16.93
C THR A 12 1.90 -6.85 17.68
N VAL A 13 1.03 -6.15 16.98
CA VAL A 13 0.14 -5.14 17.53
C VAL A 13 -1.30 -5.64 17.44
N TRP A 14 -1.99 -5.73 18.57
CA TRP A 14 -3.43 -5.96 18.61
C TRP A 14 -4.17 -4.66 18.90
N CYS A 15 -5.18 -4.36 18.10
CA CYS A 15 -6.16 -3.33 18.43
C CYS A 15 -7.40 -3.98 19.07
N ARG A 16 -7.79 -3.52 20.25
CA ARG A 16 -8.95 -4.04 20.98
C ARG A 16 -9.86 -2.92 21.41
N THR A 17 -11.16 -3.11 21.22
CA THR A 17 -12.16 -2.25 21.86
C THR A 17 -12.36 -2.72 23.29
N VAL A 18 -12.26 -1.80 24.24
CA VAL A 18 -12.46 -2.04 25.68
C VAL A 18 -13.54 -1.10 26.20
N ASP A 19 -14.10 -1.38 27.38
CA ASP A 19 -15.06 -0.47 28.01
C ASP A 19 -14.42 0.91 28.20
N GLY A 20 -14.90 1.90 27.43
CA GLY A 20 -14.38 3.27 27.46
C GLY A 20 -13.39 3.65 26.37
N GLY A 21 -13.07 2.79 25.39
CA GLY A 21 -12.27 3.21 24.24
C GLY A 21 -11.61 2.10 23.43
N VAL A 22 -10.52 2.47 22.75
CA VAL A 22 -9.70 1.56 21.96
C VAL A 22 -8.32 1.43 22.63
N GLN A 23 -7.75 0.24 22.63
CA GLN A 23 -6.46 -0.05 23.24
C GLN A 23 -5.54 -0.75 22.24
N LEU A 24 -4.28 -0.29 22.18
CA LEU A 24 -3.21 -0.94 21.44
C LEU A 24 -2.39 -1.81 22.39
N ARG A 25 -2.21 -3.08 22.04
CA ARG A 25 -1.28 -3.97 22.74
C ARG A 25 -0.17 -4.41 21.80
N LEU A 26 1.05 -3.98 22.08
CA LEU A 26 2.26 -4.38 21.37
C LEU A 26 2.89 -5.56 22.13
N THR A 27 3.38 -6.55 21.40
CA THR A 27 4.06 -7.74 21.95
C THR A 27 5.29 -8.06 21.10
N ALA A 28 6.44 -8.25 21.74
CA ALA A 28 7.68 -8.62 21.05
C ALA A 28 7.60 -10.06 20.52
N ALA A 29 8.40 -10.39 19.50
CA ALA A 29 8.39 -11.70 18.83
C ALA A 29 8.54 -12.91 19.76
N ASP A 30 9.32 -12.78 20.83
CA ASP A 30 9.58 -13.83 21.82
C ASP A 30 8.57 -13.84 22.98
N GLY A 31 7.63 -12.90 23.00
CA GLY A 31 6.65 -12.72 24.06
C GLY A 31 7.23 -12.19 25.38
N SER A 32 8.53 -11.85 25.44
CA SER A 32 9.21 -11.42 26.66
C SER A 32 8.74 -10.06 27.16
N ALA A 33 8.28 -9.20 26.24
CA ALA A 33 7.83 -7.85 26.52
C ALA A 33 6.47 -7.58 25.87
N SER A 34 5.62 -6.85 26.60
CA SER A 34 4.37 -6.32 26.07
C SER A 34 4.14 -4.91 26.59
N LEU A 35 3.60 -4.05 25.73
CA LEU A 35 3.23 -2.68 26.05
C LEU A 35 1.76 -2.49 25.70
N THR A 36 1.02 -1.86 26.61
CA THR A 36 -0.38 -1.53 26.39
C THR A 36 -0.58 -0.03 26.50
N VAL A 37 -1.27 0.55 25.52
CA VAL A 37 -1.47 1.99 25.33
C VAL A 37 -2.95 2.25 25.05
N GLY A 38 -3.54 3.20 25.77
CA GLY A 38 -4.92 3.61 25.56
C GLY A 38 -5.03 4.67 24.47
N LEU A 39 -6.04 4.54 23.62
CA LEU A 39 -6.40 5.56 22.63
C LEU A 39 -7.63 6.35 23.08
N ALA A 40 -7.75 7.55 22.55
CA ALA A 40 -8.94 8.38 22.67
C ALA A 40 -10.21 7.67 22.13
N ALA A 41 -11.37 8.22 22.46
CA ALA A 41 -12.65 7.70 21.99
C ALA A 41 -12.72 7.69 20.43
N PRO A 42 -13.49 6.76 19.82
CA PRO A 42 -13.52 6.59 18.37
C PRO A 42 -13.88 7.84 17.55
N ASP A 43 -14.77 8.69 18.07
CA ASP A 43 -15.14 9.96 17.46
C ASP A 43 -13.98 10.97 17.45
N VAL A 44 -13.24 11.05 18.56
CA VAL A 44 -12.00 11.85 18.66
C VAL A 44 -10.95 11.32 17.69
N LEU A 45 -10.74 9.99 17.63
CA LEU A 45 -9.79 9.38 16.70
C LEU A 45 -10.13 9.68 15.24
N ARG A 46 -11.42 9.61 14.84
CA ARG A 46 -11.85 10.00 13.48
C ARG A 46 -11.53 11.46 13.18
N ALA A 47 -11.82 12.38 14.11
CA ALA A 47 -11.47 13.79 13.93
C ALA A 47 -9.96 14.00 13.80
N CYS A 48 -9.15 13.29 14.60
CA CYS A 48 -7.69 13.30 14.53
C CYS A 48 -7.18 12.80 13.18
N HIS A 49 -7.72 11.68 12.67
CA HIS A 49 -7.38 11.13 11.36
C HIS A 49 -7.67 12.11 10.25
N HIS A 50 -8.83 12.76 10.29
CA HIS A 50 -9.23 13.72 9.27
C HIS A 50 -8.31 14.95 9.24
N LYS A 51 -7.94 15.49 10.41
CA LYS A 51 -6.95 16.56 10.55
C LYS A 51 -5.56 16.13 10.09
N PHE A 52 -5.13 14.93 10.49
CA PHE A 52 -3.85 14.35 10.12
C PHE A 52 -3.74 14.14 8.61
N GLY A 53 -4.77 13.57 7.97
CA GLY A 53 -4.79 13.34 6.53
C GLY A 53 -4.72 14.62 5.71
N ARG A 54 -5.40 15.70 6.12
CA ARG A 54 -5.22 17.02 5.47
C ARG A 54 -3.78 17.52 5.56
N ALA A 55 -3.13 17.35 6.72
CA ALA A 55 -1.75 17.79 6.89
C ALA A 55 -0.77 16.94 6.06
N ILE A 56 -1.00 15.63 5.95
CA ILE A 56 -0.23 14.72 5.09
C ILE A 56 -0.43 15.08 3.61
N GLY A 57 -1.67 15.30 3.18
CA GLY A 57 -1.98 15.74 1.82
C GLY A 57 -1.28 17.05 1.46
N ALA A 58 -1.34 18.05 2.34
CA ALA A 58 -0.64 19.32 2.13
C ALA A 58 0.90 19.16 2.06
N ALA A 59 1.48 18.25 2.85
CA ALA A 59 2.91 17.93 2.76
C ALA A 59 3.26 17.20 1.45
N ALA A 60 2.38 16.29 1.00
CA ALA A 60 2.52 15.59 -0.27
C ALA A 60 2.43 16.55 -1.47
N ASP A 61 1.55 17.54 -1.40
CA ASP A 61 1.38 18.54 -2.45
C ASP A 61 2.62 19.40 -2.66
N ARG A 62 3.37 19.70 -1.59
CA ARG A 62 4.67 20.39 -1.69
C ARG A 62 5.75 19.56 -2.39
N CYS A 63 5.57 18.24 -2.42
CA CYS A 63 6.48 17.31 -3.08
C CYS A 63 6.12 17.06 -4.56
N ARG A 64 5.09 17.72 -5.10
CA ARG A 64 4.65 17.58 -6.50
C ARG A 64 5.63 18.18 -7.52
N THR A 65 6.54 19.06 -7.09
CA THR A 65 7.41 19.81 -7.99
C THR A 65 8.54 18.94 -8.54
N GLY A 66 8.25 18.21 -9.61
CA GLY A 66 9.23 17.49 -10.41
C GLY A 66 9.62 16.11 -9.86
N ARG A 67 10.47 15.44 -10.65
CA ARG A 67 10.90 14.06 -10.41
C ARG A 67 11.79 13.93 -9.17
N SER A 68 12.71 14.87 -8.96
CA SER A 68 13.60 14.88 -7.79
C SER A 68 13.39 16.15 -6.96
N LEU A 69 13.45 16.00 -5.64
CA LEU A 69 13.36 17.10 -4.70
C LEU A 69 14.75 17.48 -4.16
N PRO A 70 15.05 18.77 -4.04
CA PRO A 70 16.18 19.23 -3.26
C PRO A 70 16.13 18.69 -1.82
N VAL A 71 17.28 18.33 -1.25
CA VAL A 71 17.37 17.71 0.08
C VAL A 71 16.67 18.54 1.16
N ASN A 72 16.81 19.87 1.13
CA ASN A 72 16.14 20.77 2.06
C ASN A 72 14.61 20.71 1.93
N ALA A 73 14.07 20.71 0.71
CA ALA A 73 12.63 20.59 0.47
C ALA A 73 12.09 19.24 0.96
N ALA A 74 12.84 18.16 0.74
CA ALA A 74 12.52 16.83 1.24
C ALA A 74 12.53 16.75 2.78
N ALA A 75 13.55 17.36 3.40
CA ALA A 75 13.67 17.44 4.85
C ALA A 75 12.53 18.26 5.47
N ASP A 76 12.12 19.36 4.83
CA ASP A 76 10.98 20.18 5.23
C ASP A 76 9.65 19.42 5.10
N ALA A 77 9.49 18.60 4.05
CA ALA A 77 8.33 17.73 3.89
C ALA A 77 8.26 16.67 5.01
N LEU A 78 9.37 15.97 5.29
CA LEU A 78 9.47 15.03 6.41
C LEU A 78 9.23 15.71 7.76
N SER A 79 9.76 16.92 7.97
CA SER A 79 9.51 17.72 9.18
C SER A 79 8.03 18.04 9.34
N THR A 80 7.35 18.38 8.25
CA THR A 80 5.92 18.69 8.24
C THR A 80 5.10 17.44 8.59
N MET A 81 5.41 16.30 7.97
CA MET A 81 4.77 15.01 8.28
C MET A 81 5.03 14.57 9.72
N ALA A 82 6.26 14.71 10.21
CA ALA A 82 6.63 14.34 11.58
C ALA A 82 5.89 15.23 12.61
N ARG A 83 5.75 16.53 12.32
CA ARG A 83 4.94 17.44 13.14
C ARG A 83 3.48 17.02 13.14
N ALA A 84 2.90 16.72 11.97
CA ALA A 84 1.53 16.25 11.88
C ALA A 84 1.33 14.94 12.67
N GLY A 85 2.29 14.00 12.57
CA GLY A 85 2.25 12.74 13.30
C GLY A 85 2.33 12.93 14.81
N ARG A 86 3.17 13.85 15.30
CA ARG A 86 3.21 14.20 16.74
C ARG A 86 1.90 14.81 17.23
N VAL A 87 1.29 15.71 16.45
CA VAL A 87 -0.01 16.29 16.81
C VAL A 87 -1.09 15.20 16.86
N PHE A 88 -1.12 14.31 15.86
CA PHE A 88 -2.00 13.15 15.87
C PHE A 88 -1.80 12.31 17.14
N LEU A 89 -0.55 11.95 17.48
CA LEU A 89 -0.25 11.15 18.67
C LEU A 89 -0.64 11.88 19.96
N SER A 90 -0.46 13.21 20.04
CA SER A 90 -0.84 13.98 21.23
C SER A 90 -2.35 14.03 21.48
N GLU A 91 -3.16 13.88 20.43
CA GLU A 91 -4.62 13.89 20.51
C GLU A 91 -5.20 12.47 20.57
N ALA A 92 -4.53 11.49 19.96
CA ALA A 92 -4.99 10.11 19.85
C ALA A 92 -4.65 9.24 21.06
N LEU A 93 -3.60 9.56 21.83
CA LEU A 93 -3.19 8.80 23.02
C LEU A 93 -3.84 9.36 24.28
N LEU A 94 -4.19 8.49 25.23
CA LEU A 94 -4.75 8.94 26.53
C LEU A 94 -3.69 9.60 27.43
N ASP A 95 -2.46 9.08 27.45
CA ASP A 95 -1.30 9.69 28.12
C ASP A 95 -0.18 9.92 27.09
N PRO A 96 -0.26 10.99 26.28
CA PRO A 96 0.63 11.17 25.14
C PRO A 96 2.10 11.37 25.54
N GLU A 97 2.38 11.91 26.72
CA GLU A 97 3.75 12.13 27.18
C GLU A 97 4.42 10.81 27.56
N ALA A 98 3.76 10.00 28.39
CA ALA A 98 4.32 8.72 28.83
C ALA A 98 4.27 7.68 27.71
N ASP A 99 3.15 7.56 27.00
CA ASP A 99 2.95 6.47 26.04
C ASP A 99 3.81 6.65 24.78
N LEU A 100 4.03 7.87 24.30
CA LEU A 100 4.93 8.10 23.17
C LEU A 100 6.37 7.66 23.47
N TYR A 101 6.87 7.98 24.67
CA TYR A 101 8.20 7.54 25.10
C TYR A 101 8.27 6.02 25.23
N ARG A 102 7.26 5.41 25.86
CA ARG A 102 7.19 3.95 26.05
C ARG A 102 7.10 3.20 24.73
N MET A 103 6.26 3.67 23.79
CA MET A 103 6.13 3.08 22.45
C MET A 103 7.45 3.18 21.68
N SER A 104 8.08 4.36 21.68
CA SER A 104 9.35 4.56 20.98
C SER A 104 10.44 3.64 21.51
N ARG A 105 10.56 3.55 22.83
CA ARG A 105 11.51 2.65 23.49
C ARG A 105 11.24 1.19 23.13
N PHE A 106 9.99 0.74 23.27
CA PHE A 106 9.57 -0.63 22.98
C PHE A 106 9.91 -1.04 21.54
N LEU A 107 9.61 -0.19 20.56
CA LEU A 107 9.88 -0.47 19.15
C LEU A 107 11.39 -0.52 18.85
N ARG A 108 12.19 0.38 19.43
CA ARG A 108 13.65 0.37 19.25
C ARG A 108 14.30 -0.87 19.85
N GLU A 109 13.84 -1.31 21.01
CA GLU A 109 14.32 -2.51 21.69
C GLU A 109 13.90 -3.79 20.93
N SER A 110 12.66 -3.82 20.42
CA SER A 110 12.13 -4.99 19.69
C SER A 110 12.60 -5.07 18.23
N CYS A 111 13.04 -3.96 17.63
CA CYS A 111 13.49 -3.90 16.24
C CYS A 111 14.90 -3.28 16.16
N PRO A 112 15.95 -3.91 16.72
CA PRO A 112 17.27 -3.27 16.89
C PRO A 112 17.94 -2.85 15.57
N THR A 113 17.55 -3.44 14.44
CA THR A 113 18.10 -3.13 13.12
C THR A 113 17.39 -1.96 12.42
N TRP A 114 16.44 -1.28 13.06
CA TRP A 114 15.63 -0.21 12.45
C TRP A 114 16.41 0.96 11.83
N ARG A 115 17.63 1.25 12.31
CA ARG A 115 18.55 2.25 11.73
C ARG A 115 19.55 1.67 10.72
N THR A 116 19.75 0.36 10.76
CA THR A 116 20.79 -0.31 9.98
C THR A 116 20.20 -0.81 8.67
N ARG A 117 20.92 -0.62 7.56
CA ARG A 117 20.58 -1.24 6.27
C ARG A 117 21.05 -2.70 6.26
N THR A 118 20.56 -3.50 7.21
CA THR A 118 20.84 -4.94 7.21
C THR A 118 19.97 -5.65 6.16
N PRO A 119 20.33 -6.87 5.75
CA PRO A 119 19.47 -7.69 4.88
C PRO A 119 18.11 -8.04 5.52
N HIS A 120 17.96 -7.84 6.84
CA HIS A 120 16.75 -8.14 7.58
C HIS A 120 16.07 -6.84 8.06
N THR A 121 15.20 -6.29 7.20
CA THR A 121 14.30 -5.19 7.57
C THR A 121 13.25 -5.71 8.55
N PRO A 122 13.13 -5.22 9.80
CA PRO A 122 12.16 -5.73 10.78
C PRO A 122 10.70 -5.69 10.28
N LEU A 123 9.83 -6.48 10.90
CA LEU A 123 8.41 -6.62 10.56
C LEU A 123 7.54 -6.31 11.78
N ILE A 124 6.64 -5.34 11.63
CA ILE A 124 5.54 -5.12 12.56
C ILE A 124 4.27 -5.66 11.93
N HIS A 125 3.58 -6.55 12.62
CA HIS A 125 2.29 -7.10 12.21
C HIS A 125 1.17 -6.47 13.02
N VAL A 126 0.31 -5.71 12.34
CA VAL A 126 -0.83 -5.02 12.93
C VAL A 126 -2.11 -5.81 12.66
N LEU A 127 -2.68 -6.34 13.73
CA LEU A 127 -3.96 -7.04 13.76
C LEU A 127 -5.03 -6.06 14.23
N ALA A 128 -5.76 -5.50 13.27
CA ALA A 128 -6.80 -4.52 13.51
C ALA A 128 -7.92 -4.67 12.49
N ARG A 129 -9.16 -4.49 12.94
CA ARG A 129 -10.32 -4.39 12.04
C ARG A 129 -10.25 -3.12 11.22
N SER A 130 -10.95 -3.10 10.09
CA SER A 130 -10.96 -1.93 9.21
C SER A 130 -11.38 -0.63 9.90
N ASP A 131 -12.25 -0.65 10.91
CA ASP A 131 -12.68 0.53 11.68
C ASP A 131 -11.72 0.96 12.81
N GLN A 132 -10.65 0.20 13.05
CA GLN A 132 -9.68 0.38 14.13
C GLN A 132 -8.33 0.88 13.62
N TYR A 133 -8.35 1.76 12.62
CA TYR A 133 -7.13 2.18 11.95
C TYR A 133 -6.28 3.13 12.79
N PHE A 134 -4.98 2.85 12.81
CA PHE A 134 -3.94 3.71 13.36
C PHE A 134 -2.84 3.86 12.30
N PRO A 135 -2.29 5.07 12.01
CA PRO A 135 -1.47 5.32 10.83
C PRO A 135 0.00 5.00 11.08
N TRP A 136 0.29 3.76 11.48
CA TRP A 136 1.62 3.28 11.93
C TRP A 136 2.77 3.76 11.06
N GLU A 137 2.64 3.63 9.73
CA GLU A 137 3.66 3.95 8.75
C GLU A 137 4.04 5.44 8.78
N LEU A 138 3.06 6.32 8.98
CA LEU A 138 3.20 7.78 8.82
C LEU A 138 3.61 8.51 10.10
N VAL A 139 3.67 7.83 11.24
CA VAL A 139 4.04 8.45 12.52
C VAL A 139 5.51 8.21 12.87
N PRO A 140 6.22 9.20 13.44
CA PRO A 140 7.64 9.11 13.74
C PRO A 140 7.92 8.38 15.07
N LEU A 141 7.40 7.16 15.25
CA LEU A 141 7.48 6.44 16.52
C LEU A 141 8.90 5.97 16.86
N PHE A 142 9.75 5.72 15.86
CA PHE A 142 11.14 5.33 16.10
C PHE A 142 12.01 6.51 16.51
N ASP A 143 11.64 7.76 16.22
CA ASP A 143 12.32 8.94 16.77
C ASP A 143 11.40 10.16 16.87
N PRO A 144 10.55 10.22 17.91
CA PRO A 144 9.52 11.24 17.99
C PRO A 144 10.07 12.68 18.03
N VAL A 145 11.29 12.84 18.54
CA VAL A 145 11.97 14.14 18.69
C VAL A 145 12.78 14.55 17.46
N THR A 146 12.73 13.78 16.37
CA THR A 146 13.48 14.09 15.15
C THR A 146 13.20 15.50 14.66
N ARG A 147 14.29 16.25 14.43
CA ARG A 147 14.28 17.61 13.88
C ARG A 147 14.68 17.45 12.43
N GLY A 148 13.72 17.48 11.50
CA GLY A 148 13.94 17.11 10.10
C GLY A 148 14.74 18.13 9.29
N ARG A 149 15.99 18.35 9.69
CA ARG A 149 17.01 19.03 8.90
C ARG A 149 17.93 17.97 8.33
N ALA A 150 18.27 18.12 7.05
CA ALA A 150 19.25 17.28 6.38
C ALA A 150 20.08 18.13 5.42
N ARG A 151 21.38 17.89 5.38
CA ARG A 151 22.33 18.55 4.48
C ARG A 151 22.59 17.73 3.22
N ASP A 152 22.44 16.42 3.32
CA ASP A 152 22.63 15.47 2.23
C ASP A 152 21.62 14.32 2.31
N VAL A 153 21.69 13.41 1.35
CA VAL A 153 20.81 12.23 1.25
C VAL A 153 20.99 11.26 2.42
N ALA A 154 22.18 11.18 3.01
CA ALA A 154 22.44 10.28 4.13
C ALA A 154 21.77 10.80 5.42
N GLU A 155 21.86 12.10 5.68
CA GLU A 155 21.11 12.75 6.77
C GLU A 155 19.60 12.69 6.52
N LEU A 156 19.16 12.86 5.26
CA LEU A 156 17.75 12.73 4.91
C LEU A 156 17.23 11.32 5.20
N ALA A 157 18.03 10.29 4.90
CA ALA A 157 17.73 8.91 5.24
C ALA A 157 17.63 8.70 6.76
N GLN A 158 18.49 9.34 7.56
CA GLN A 158 18.40 9.29 9.02
C GLN A 158 17.10 9.94 9.52
N VAL A 159 16.71 11.11 9.00
CA VAL A 159 15.44 11.75 9.33
C VAL A 159 14.26 10.85 8.97
N ALA A 160 14.27 10.25 7.77
CA ALA A 160 13.22 9.35 7.30
C ALA A 160 13.08 8.10 8.18
N SER A 161 14.19 7.55 8.69
CA SER A 161 14.18 6.36 9.56
C SER A 161 13.44 6.56 10.89
N ALA A 162 13.13 7.80 11.29
CA ALA A 162 12.28 8.08 12.43
C ALA A 162 10.84 7.57 12.24
N PHE A 163 10.38 7.49 10.98
CA PHE A 163 9.06 7.00 10.63
C PHE A 163 9.03 5.48 10.56
N THR A 164 8.01 4.88 11.15
CA THR A 164 7.81 3.42 11.13
C THR A 164 7.84 2.86 9.70
N GLY A 165 7.20 3.54 8.75
CA GLY A 165 7.11 3.07 7.36
C GLY A 165 8.42 3.03 6.57
N PHE A 166 9.48 3.68 7.06
CA PHE A 166 10.85 3.57 6.54
C PHE A 166 11.74 2.69 7.41
N ALA A 167 11.51 2.67 8.72
CA ALA A 167 12.27 1.86 9.67
C ALA A 167 12.03 0.34 9.47
N VAL A 168 10.78 -0.04 9.20
CA VAL A 168 10.34 -1.44 9.21
C VAL A 168 9.30 -1.70 8.11
N VAL A 169 9.03 -2.98 7.83
CA VAL A 169 7.83 -3.40 7.11
C VAL A 169 6.66 -3.36 8.09
N VAL A 170 5.57 -2.72 7.70
CA VAL A 170 4.31 -2.75 8.46
C VAL A 170 3.32 -3.57 7.65
N GLU A 171 2.99 -4.75 8.18
CA GLU A 171 1.94 -5.62 7.67
C GLU A 171 0.64 -5.35 8.42
N ARG A 172 -0.49 -5.34 7.70
CA ARG A 172 -1.82 -5.20 8.28
C ARG A 172 -2.71 -6.36 7.87
N SER A 173 -3.35 -6.99 8.84
CA SER A 173 -4.38 -7.99 8.59
C SER A 173 -5.59 -7.79 9.49
N ASP A 174 -6.75 -8.18 8.97
CA ASP A 174 -7.96 -8.26 9.76
C ASP A 174 -7.93 -9.57 10.57
N PRO A 175 -8.10 -9.53 11.91
CA PRO A 175 -8.08 -10.75 12.74
C PRO A 175 -9.16 -11.76 12.34
N ASP A 176 -10.26 -11.31 11.74
CA ASP A 176 -11.37 -12.18 11.31
C ASP A 176 -11.12 -12.80 9.92
N ARG A 177 -9.98 -12.47 9.29
CA ARG A 177 -9.66 -12.89 7.93
C ARG A 177 -8.34 -13.68 7.87
N PRO A 178 -8.40 -14.99 7.59
CA PRO A 178 -7.18 -15.77 7.42
C PRO A 178 -6.39 -15.30 6.19
N VAL A 179 -5.07 -15.48 6.25
CA VAL A 179 -4.19 -15.25 5.10
C VAL A 179 -4.47 -16.34 4.08
N ASP A 180 -5.11 -15.96 2.99
CA ASP A 180 -5.33 -16.82 1.83
C ASP A 180 -4.03 -16.82 0.98
N ASP A 181 -3.40 -17.98 0.82
CA ASP A 181 -2.28 -18.26 -0.11
C ASP A 181 -1.09 -17.28 -0.08
N SER A 182 0.06 -17.76 0.43
CA SER A 182 1.31 -17.01 0.51
C SER A 182 2.04 -16.80 -0.83
N THR A 183 1.46 -17.23 -1.95
CA THR A 183 2.13 -17.20 -3.26
C THR A 183 1.28 -16.61 -4.39
N LEU A 184 1.93 -15.86 -5.27
CA LEU A 184 1.43 -15.45 -6.58
C LEU A 184 2.00 -16.41 -7.63
N ASP A 185 1.16 -16.96 -8.50
CA ASP A 185 1.59 -17.92 -9.52
C ASP A 185 2.46 -17.23 -10.60
N GLY A 186 3.72 -17.65 -10.68
CA GLY A 186 4.71 -17.15 -11.63
C GLY A 186 5.21 -18.19 -12.64
N TRP A 187 4.52 -19.33 -12.82
CA TRP A 187 5.11 -20.50 -13.51
C TRP A 187 5.51 -20.26 -14.98
N ASP A 188 4.80 -19.39 -15.70
CA ASP A 188 5.24 -18.89 -17.01
C ASP A 188 5.70 -17.44 -16.86
N ARG A 189 4.74 -16.58 -16.57
CA ARG A 189 4.88 -15.14 -16.37
C ARG A 189 3.77 -14.72 -15.42
N LEU A 190 4.02 -13.72 -14.58
CA LEU A 190 3.01 -13.23 -13.64
C LEU A 190 1.84 -12.59 -14.42
N PRO A 191 0.62 -13.15 -14.37
CA PRO A 191 -0.58 -12.51 -14.92
C PRO A 191 -0.90 -11.21 -14.14
N LEU A 192 -0.84 -10.08 -14.85
CA LEU A 192 -1.07 -8.75 -14.27
C LEU A 192 -2.10 -8.00 -15.12
N ARG A 193 -3.21 -7.60 -14.50
CA ARG A 193 -4.19 -6.68 -15.08
C ARG A 193 -3.79 -5.25 -14.78
N MET A 194 -3.76 -4.39 -15.80
CA MET A 194 -3.47 -2.97 -15.63
C MET A 194 -4.68 -2.10 -15.96
N MET A 195 -5.21 -1.41 -14.97
CA MET A 195 -6.16 -0.31 -15.13
C MET A 195 -5.39 1.00 -15.09
N TYR A 196 -5.57 1.88 -16.07
CA TYR A 196 -4.74 3.09 -16.14
C TYR A 196 -5.44 4.27 -16.81
N ASP A 197 -4.85 5.45 -16.63
CA ASP A 197 -5.23 6.65 -17.37
C ASP A 197 -4.06 7.14 -18.21
N SER A 198 -4.17 6.93 -19.52
CA SER A 198 -3.14 7.24 -20.50
C SER A 198 -2.69 8.70 -20.53
N ARG A 199 -3.45 9.64 -19.99
CA ARG A 199 -3.05 11.06 -19.98
C ARG A 199 -1.92 11.35 -19.00
N TYR A 200 -1.69 10.45 -18.06
CA TYR A 200 -0.66 10.59 -17.06
C TYR A 200 0.67 9.99 -17.58
N PRO A 201 1.75 10.79 -17.73
CA PRO A 201 3.02 10.29 -18.25
C PRO A 201 3.66 9.16 -17.43
N GLY A 202 3.43 9.10 -16.13
CA GLY A 202 3.86 8.04 -15.24
C GLY A 202 3.08 6.76 -15.48
N ALA A 203 1.76 6.83 -15.67
CA ALA A 203 0.96 5.68 -16.10
C ALA A 203 1.44 5.09 -17.44
N GLN A 204 1.81 5.93 -18.41
CA GLN A 204 2.44 5.48 -19.65
C GLN A 204 3.82 4.82 -19.40
N GLN A 205 4.62 5.37 -18.48
CA GLN A 205 5.91 4.78 -18.10
C GLN A 205 5.74 3.40 -17.46
N GLU A 206 4.72 3.22 -16.63
CA GLU A 206 4.39 1.92 -16.02
C GLU A 206 3.95 0.91 -17.08
N LEU A 207 3.07 1.32 -18.00
CA LEU A 207 2.65 0.48 -19.13
C LEU A 207 3.86 0.06 -19.98
N GLY A 208 4.73 1.01 -20.31
CA GLY A 208 5.98 0.75 -21.02
C GLY A 208 6.91 -0.20 -20.27
N PHE A 209 7.02 -0.06 -18.94
CA PHE A 209 7.77 -0.97 -18.09
C PHE A 209 7.21 -2.40 -18.15
N PHE A 210 5.90 -2.60 -17.99
CA PHE A 210 5.30 -3.92 -18.04
C PHE A 210 5.40 -4.56 -19.43
N ARG A 211 5.17 -3.78 -20.50
CA ARG A 211 5.37 -4.24 -21.89
C ARG A 211 6.84 -4.65 -22.14
N GLY A 212 7.79 -3.86 -21.65
CA GLY A 212 9.22 -4.15 -21.71
C GLY A 212 9.67 -5.32 -20.83
N ARG A 213 8.80 -5.82 -19.95
CA ARG A 213 8.99 -6.99 -19.10
C ARG A 213 8.03 -8.13 -19.48
N GLY A 214 7.67 -8.25 -20.76
CA GLY A 214 6.78 -9.31 -21.28
C GLY A 214 7.31 -10.74 -21.11
N ASP A 215 8.54 -10.83 -20.63
CA ASP A 215 9.34 -12.00 -20.32
C ASP A 215 9.14 -12.43 -18.83
N LEU A 216 8.74 -11.50 -17.97
CA LEU A 216 8.35 -11.72 -16.56
C LEU A 216 6.84 -11.57 -16.30
N VAL A 217 6.17 -10.74 -17.09
CA VAL A 217 4.79 -10.30 -16.87
C VAL A 217 3.94 -10.66 -18.07
N ARG A 218 2.81 -11.33 -17.81
CA ARG A 218 1.74 -11.51 -18.78
C ARG A 218 0.74 -10.38 -18.56
N LEU A 219 0.97 -9.27 -19.25
CA LEU A 219 0.16 -8.07 -19.13
C LEU A 219 -1.21 -8.26 -19.79
N ARG A 220 -2.28 -7.95 -19.04
CA ARG A 220 -3.66 -7.85 -19.51
C ARG A 220 -4.15 -6.41 -19.46
N GLY A 221 -4.86 -6.04 -20.52
CA GLY A 221 -5.24 -4.65 -20.79
C GLY A 221 -4.24 -3.96 -21.74
N PRO A 222 -3.96 -2.66 -21.56
CA PRO A 222 -4.42 -1.84 -20.44
C PRO A 222 -5.92 -1.51 -20.57
N TYR A 223 -6.57 -1.16 -19.45
CA TYR A 223 -7.99 -0.79 -19.38
C TYR A 223 -8.15 0.73 -19.19
N PRO A 224 -9.04 1.41 -19.93
CA PRO A 224 -9.98 0.83 -20.89
C PRO A 224 -9.38 0.44 -22.24
N ARG A 225 -9.95 -0.58 -22.90
CA ARG A 225 -9.70 -0.88 -24.32
C ARG A 225 -10.77 -0.31 -25.23
N ASP A 226 -12.04 -0.42 -24.83
CA ASP A 226 -13.19 0.12 -25.55
C ASP A 226 -14.17 0.75 -24.57
N VAL A 227 -14.19 2.08 -24.56
CA VAL A 227 -14.98 2.93 -23.65
C VAL A 227 -16.50 2.67 -23.71
N GLY A 228 -16.98 1.95 -24.73
CA GLY A 228 -18.38 1.57 -24.86
C GLY A 228 -18.84 0.42 -23.96
N ASP A 229 -17.94 -0.50 -23.57
CA ASP A 229 -18.29 -1.73 -22.83
C ASP A 229 -17.85 -1.69 -21.35
N GLU A 230 -17.00 -0.73 -21.00
CA GLU A 230 -16.42 -0.60 -19.66
C GLU A 230 -17.28 0.28 -18.76
N THR A 231 -18.34 -0.33 -18.25
CA THR A 231 -19.22 0.24 -17.23
C THR A 231 -18.80 -0.26 -15.84
N ALA A 232 -19.23 0.43 -14.77
CA ALA A 232 -19.02 -0.04 -13.39
C ALA A 232 -19.43 -1.52 -13.18
N PRO A 233 -20.57 -2.02 -13.72
CA PRO A 233 -20.90 -3.44 -13.70
C PRO A 233 -19.84 -4.37 -14.31
N THR A 234 -19.30 -4.01 -15.48
CA THR A 234 -18.28 -4.82 -16.16
C THR A 234 -17.01 -4.91 -15.32
N VAL A 235 -16.55 -3.78 -14.79
CA VAL A 235 -15.35 -3.72 -13.94
C VAL A 235 -15.58 -4.46 -12.63
N ALA A 236 -16.73 -4.29 -11.98
CA ALA A 236 -17.09 -5.00 -10.75
C ALA A 236 -17.03 -6.52 -10.94
N ARG A 237 -17.61 -7.05 -12.02
CA ARG A 237 -17.55 -8.49 -12.35
C ARG A 237 -16.12 -8.98 -12.53
N GLN A 238 -15.30 -8.24 -13.26
CA GLN A 238 -13.90 -8.60 -13.48
C GLN A 238 -13.05 -8.54 -12.19
N LEU A 239 -13.38 -7.62 -11.28
CA LEU A 239 -12.72 -7.55 -9.97
C LEU A 239 -13.13 -8.72 -9.06
N CYS A 240 -14.37 -9.20 -9.16
CA CYS A 240 -14.89 -10.35 -8.42
C CYS A 240 -14.48 -11.71 -9.01
N ASP A 241 -14.21 -11.77 -10.32
CA ASP A 241 -13.82 -13.00 -11.01
C ASP A 241 -12.51 -12.82 -11.79
N PRO A 242 -11.36 -13.26 -11.23
CA PRO A 242 -10.05 -13.11 -11.84
C PRO A 242 -9.84 -14.01 -13.08
N THR A 243 -10.83 -14.81 -13.46
CA THR A 243 -10.80 -15.60 -14.71
C THR A 243 -11.26 -14.79 -15.93
N LEU A 244 -12.05 -13.73 -15.72
CA LEU A 244 -12.67 -12.97 -16.81
C LEU A 244 -11.67 -12.02 -17.46
N GLY A 245 -11.53 -12.09 -18.78
CA GLY A 245 -10.72 -11.19 -19.58
C GLY A 245 -11.32 -9.79 -19.75
N VAL A 246 -10.74 -9.03 -20.68
CA VAL A 246 -11.18 -7.66 -21.06
C VAL A 246 -12.62 -7.63 -21.56
N ASP A 247 -13.04 -8.66 -22.28
CA ASP A 247 -14.35 -8.80 -22.90
C ASP A 247 -15.40 -9.42 -21.97
N GLY A 248 -15.05 -9.62 -20.69
CA GLY A 248 -15.90 -10.26 -19.70
C GLY A 248 -16.09 -11.76 -19.92
N ARG A 249 -15.33 -12.39 -20.83
CA ARG A 249 -15.33 -13.84 -21.02
C ARG A 249 -14.12 -14.47 -20.32
N PRO A 250 -14.20 -15.73 -19.86
CA PRO A 250 -13.04 -16.43 -19.33
C PRO A 250 -11.90 -16.46 -20.36
N ASP A 251 -10.74 -15.92 -20.01
CA ASP A 251 -9.60 -15.80 -20.92
C ASP A 251 -8.30 -16.07 -20.16
N GLY A 252 -7.72 -17.27 -20.33
CA GLY A 252 -6.36 -17.61 -19.87
C GLY A 252 -6.19 -17.82 -18.36
N PRO A 253 -4.96 -17.64 -17.81
CA PRO A 253 -4.66 -17.89 -16.39
C PRO A 253 -5.37 -16.90 -15.46
N LEU A 254 -5.47 -17.20 -14.17
CA LEU A 254 -6.05 -16.28 -13.20
C LEU A 254 -5.18 -15.03 -13.04
N ASP A 255 -5.80 -13.85 -12.98
CA ASP A 255 -5.07 -12.64 -12.57
C ASP A 255 -4.43 -12.85 -11.19
N GLN A 256 -3.13 -12.58 -11.10
CA GLN A 256 -2.39 -12.65 -9.84
C GLN A 256 -2.23 -11.26 -9.23
N VAL A 257 -2.19 -10.22 -10.06
CA VAL A 257 -2.12 -8.82 -9.64
C VAL A 257 -3.09 -7.96 -10.45
N VAL A 258 -3.81 -7.07 -9.78
CA VAL A 258 -4.55 -5.96 -10.41
C VAL A 258 -3.86 -4.67 -10.03
N HIS A 259 -3.27 -3.99 -11.01
CA HIS A 259 -2.53 -2.76 -10.83
C HIS A 259 -3.34 -1.59 -11.38
N PHE A 260 -3.61 -0.61 -10.52
CA PHE A 260 -4.24 0.65 -10.87
C PHE A 260 -3.17 1.73 -10.97
N SER A 261 -3.06 2.36 -12.14
CA SER A 261 -2.23 3.53 -12.40
C SER A 261 -3.13 4.66 -12.90
N CYS A 262 -3.88 5.23 -11.97
CA CYS A 262 -4.87 6.26 -12.25
C CYS A 262 -4.89 7.28 -11.12
N HIS A 263 -5.77 8.27 -11.24
CA HIS A 263 -6.03 9.23 -10.19
C HIS A 263 -7.50 9.15 -9.77
N CYS A 264 -7.73 9.25 -8.46
CA CYS A 264 -9.06 9.56 -7.95
C CYS A 264 -9.28 11.06 -8.10
N GLU A 265 -10.32 11.42 -8.84
CA GLU A 265 -10.74 12.82 -8.95
C GLU A 265 -12.04 13.01 -8.17
N GLY A 266 -12.12 14.13 -7.45
CA GLY A 266 -13.40 14.60 -6.94
C GLY A 266 -14.29 14.98 -8.12
N VAL A 267 -15.49 14.44 -8.18
CA VAL A 267 -16.52 14.93 -9.09
C VAL A 267 -16.97 16.28 -8.52
N GLY A 268 -16.91 17.35 -9.33
CA GLY A 268 -17.03 18.74 -8.85
C GLY A 268 -18.25 19.03 -7.96
N ASP A 269 -18.10 20.09 -7.14
CA ASP A 269 -19.06 20.70 -6.19
C ASP A 269 -20.38 19.92 -5.99
N GLY A 270 -20.32 18.87 -5.18
CA GLY A 270 -21.47 18.04 -4.82
C GLY A 270 -21.10 16.89 -3.87
N ASP A 271 -22.12 16.31 -3.22
CA ASP A 271 -22.03 15.17 -2.27
C ASP A 271 -21.59 13.84 -2.92
N ARG A 272 -21.12 13.85 -4.18
CA ARG A 272 -20.76 12.62 -4.90
C ARG A 272 -19.39 12.12 -4.50
N MET A 273 -19.28 10.80 -4.40
CA MET A 273 -18.03 10.11 -4.13
C MET A 273 -17.00 10.37 -5.25
N PRO A 274 -15.69 10.36 -4.95
CA PRO A 274 -14.66 10.43 -5.98
C PRO A 274 -14.77 9.23 -6.93
N GLY A 275 -14.33 9.41 -8.17
CA GLY A 275 -14.32 8.35 -9.17
C GLY A 275 -12.91 8.04 -9.67
N TYR A 276 -12.73 6.85 -10.25
CA TYR A 276 -11.55 6.55 -11.07
C TYR A 276 -11.75 7.07 -12.46
N ARG A 277 -10.88 8.00 -12.84
CA ARG A 277 -10.73 8.35 -14.23
C ARG A 277 -9.77 7.37 -14.87
N LEU A 278 -10.22 6.70 -15.91
CA LEU A 278 -9.40 5.84 -16.76
C LEU A 278 -9.45 6.36 -18.19
N ALA A 279 -8.38 6.18 -18.94
CA ALA A 279 -8.32 6.60 -20.34
C ALA A 279 -7.39 5.68 -21.14
N ASP A 280 -7.80 5.38 -22.37
CA ASP A 280 -7.02 4.55 -23.29
C ASP A 280 -5.98 5.36 -24.07
N GLU A 281 -5.13 4.71 -24.88
CA GLU A 281 -4.07 5.37 -25.64
C GLU A 281 -4.60 6.39 -26.67
N GLN A 282 -5.89 6.33 -27.02
CA GLN A 282 -6.58 7.27 -27.90
C GLN A 282 -7.20 8.46 -27.15
N GLY A 283 -7.10 8.48 -25.81
CA GLY A 283 -7.68 9.51 -24.95
C GLY A 283 -9.19 9.36 -24.75
N ARG A 284 -9.79 8.22 -25.12
CA ARG A 284 -11.19 7.93 -24.79
C ARG A 284 -11.25 7.62 -23.29
N GLU A 285 -12.21 8.23 -22.59
CA GLU A 285 -12.25 8.22 -21.12
C GLU A 285 -13.44 7.46 -20.57
N VAL A 286 -13.22 6.76 -19.45
CA VAL A 286 -14.26 6.21 -18.59
C VAL A 286 -14.09 6.79 -17.20
N MET A 287 -15.20 7.26 -16.61
CA MET A 287 -15.25 7.61 -15.19
C MET A 287 -16.00 6.50 -14.46
N LEU A 288 -15.30 5.78 -13.59
CA LEU A 288 -15.89 4.79 -12.70
C LEU A 288 -16.16 5.47 -11.35
N LEU A 289 -17.39 5.90 -11.12
CA LEU A 289 -17.76 6.44 -9.81
C LEU A 289 -17.63 5.34 -8.75
N LEU A 290 -17.07 5.70 -7.60
CA LEU A 290 -16.79 4.72 -6.55
C LEU A 290 -18.07 4.17 -5.92
N ASP A 291 -19.10 5.00 -5.77
CA ASP A 291 -20.42 4.57 -5.29
C ASP A 291 -21.07 3.56 -6.25
N ASP A 292 -21.05 3.84 -7.56
CA ASP A 292 -21.54 2.90 -8.57
C ASP A 292 -20.76 1.57 -8.52
N LEU A 293 -19.42 1.63 -8.43
CA LEU A 293 -18.60 0.43 -8.34
C LEU A 293 -18.90 -0.38 -7.07
N VAL A 294 -19.03 0.29 -5.92
CA VAL A 294 -19.34 -0.38 -4.65
C VAL A 294 -20.74 -0.97 -4.68
N ASP A 295 -21.74 -0.28 -5.22
CA ASP A 295 -23.10 -0.79 -5.34
C ASP A 295 -23.14 -2.06 -6.20
N GLU A 296 -22.44 -2.07 -7.34
CA GLU A 296 -22.35 -3.27 -8.19
C GLU A 296 -21.62 -4.43 -7.51
N LEU A 297 -20.53 -4.17 -6.78
CA LEU A 297 -19.84 -5.19 -5.98
C LEU A 297 -20.77 -5.78 -4.91
N MET A 298 -21.52 -4.94 -4.20
CA MET A 298 -22.48 -5.37 -3.19
C MET A 298 -23.59 -6.23 -3.78
N ARG A 299 -24.10 -5.89 -4.98
CA ARG A 299 -25.09 -6.72 -5.70
C ARG A 299 -24.53 -8.09 -6.05
N ILE A 300 -23.30 -8.16 -6.58
CA ILE A 300 -22.64 -9.43 -6.91
C ILE A 300 -22.46 -10.30 -5.66
N TRP A 301 -22.11 -9.71 -4.52
CA TRP A 301 -21.94 -10.48 -3.27
C TRP A 301 -23.25 -10.90 -2.62
N ALA A 302 -24.32 -10.15 -2.83
CA ALA A 302 -25.65 -10.47 -2.32
C ALA A 302 -26.34 -11.58 -3.14
N ASP A 303 -25.94 -11.77 -4.39
CA ASP A 303 -26.48 -12.81 -5.26
C ASP A 303 -25.83 -14.18 -4.94
N PRO A 304 -26.59 -15.15 -4.40
CA PRO A 304 -26.07 -16.48 -4.06
C PRO A 304 -25.61 -17.27 -5.28
N ASP A 305 -26.13 -16.98 -6.47
CA ASP A 305 -25.77 -17.67 -7.72
C ASP A 305 -24.52 -17.07 -8.37
N SER A 306 -24.16 -15.83 -8.00
CA SER A 306 -23.00 -15.11 -8.56
C SER A 306 -21.66 -15.53 -7.96
N SER A 307 -21.65 -16.25 -6.84
CA SER A 307 -20.43 -16.64 -6.15
C SER A 307 -20.23 -18.16 -6.12
N PRO A 308 -19.09 -18.69 -6.61
CA PRO A 308 -18.77 -20.09 -6.41
C PRO A 308 -18.71 -20.42 -4.90
N PRO A 309 -19.01 -21.67 -4.51
CA PRO A 309 -18.89 -22.09 -3.12
C PRO A 309 -17.44 -21.90 -2.64
N PRO A 310 -17.21 -21.67 -1.33
CA PRO A 310 -15.91 -21.22 -0.81
C PRO A 310 -14.72 -22.12 -1.18
N ASP A 311 -14.94 -23.42 -1.35
CA ASP A 311 -13.95 -24.44 -1.73
C ASP A 311 -13.57 -24.40 -3.23
N ARG A 312 -14.37 -23.73 -4.06
CA ARG A 312 -14.18 -23.60 -5.50
C ARG A 312 -13.86 -22.18 -5.96
N ARG A 313 -13.74 -21.23 -5.02
CA ARG A 313 -13.38 -19.85 -5.39
C ARG A 313 -11.92 -19.81 -5.85
N PRO A 314 -11.64 -19.25 -7.03
CA PRO A 314 -10.26 -19.05 -7.45
C PRO A 314 -9.56 -18.09 -6.45
N PRO A 315 -8.24 -18.24 -6.25
CA PRO A 315 -7.49 -17.30 -5.45
C PRO A 315 -7.55 -15.90 -6.08
N MET A 316 -7.83 -14.90 -5.25
CA MET A 316 -8.02 -13.52 -5.68
C MET A 316 -6.70 -12.76 -5.78
N PRO A 317 -6.57 -11.80 -6.71
CA PRO A 317 -5.31 -11.12 -6.97
C PRO A 317 -4.88 -10.21 -5.81
N LEU A 318 -3.58 -9.92 -5.74
CA LEU A 318 -3.04 -8.77 -5.02
C LEU A 318 -3.46 -7.49 -5.75
N VAL A 319 -4.01 -6.52 -5.04
CA VAL A 319 -4.39 -5.22 -5.61
C VAL A 319 -3.31 -4.19 -5.31
N PHE A 320 -2.82 -3.50 -6.34
CA PHE A 320 -1.89 -2.39 -6.20
C PHE A 320 -2.57 -1.10 -6.66
N LEU A 321 -2.99 -0.27 -5.70
CA LEU A 321 -3.61 1.04 -5.94
C LEU A 321 -2.54 2.13 -5.99
N ASN A 322 -2.00 2.41 -7.17
CA ASN A 322 -0.96 3.42 -7.35
C ASN A 322 -1.59 4.81 -7.52
N ALA A 323 -1.02 5.83 -6.88
CA ALA A 323 -1.35 7.26 -7.00
C ALA A 323 -2.74 7.77 -6.53
N CYS A 324 -3.70 6.90 -6.22
CA CYS A 324 -5.10 7.31 -5.99
C CYS A 324 -5.47 7.84 -4.59
N GLY A 325 -4.57 7.86 -3.59
CA GLY A 325 -4.94 8.26 -2.22
C GLY A 325 -6.00 7.36 -1.55
N THR A 326 -6.16 6.14 -2.07
CA THR A 326 -7.30 5.24 -1.84
C THR A 326 -7.24 4.40 -0.58
N ALA A 327 -6.06 4.29 0.05
CA ALA A 327 -5.92 3.69 1.36
C ALA A 327 -6.16 4.75 2.46
N ALA A 328 -7.19 5.60 2.25
CA ALA A 328 -7.48 6.78 3.04
C ALA A 328 -7.28 6.52 4.54
N LEU A 329 -6.67 7.49 5.24
CA LEU A 329 -6.33 7.38 6.66
C LEU A 329 -7.51 7.11 7.58
N ASP A 330 -8.73 7.36 7.10
CA ASP A 330 -9.95 6.87 7.74
C ASP A 330 -10.63 5.82 6.85
N PRO A 331 -10.36 4.52 7.07
CA PRO A 331 -11.04 3.43 6.37
C PRO A 331 -12.54 3.33 6.61
N ALA A 332 -13.11 4.05 7.59
CA ALA A 332 -14.55 4.16 7.76
C ALA A 332 -15.17 5.20 6.80
N THR A 333 -14.37 6.01 6.11
CA THR A 333 -14.87 6.85 5.04
C THR A 333 -15.29 6.00 3.86
N ALA A 334 -16.39 6.37 3.21
CA ALA A 334 -16.86 5.71 1.99
C ALA A 334 -15.83 5.78 0.83
N THR A 335 -14.76 6.58 0.98
CA THR A 335 -13.66 6.71 0.02
C THR A 335 -12.59 5.60 0.13
N SER A 336 -12.65 4.75 1.16
CA SER A 336 -11.66 3.69 1.36
C SER A 336 -11.98 2.45 0.54
N LEU A 337 -11.22 2.24 -0.54
CA LEU A 337 -11.30 1.01 -1.34
C LEU A 337 -10.76 -0.23 -0.64
N LEU A 338 -10.18 -0.06 0.56
CA LEU A 338 -9.70 -1.19 1.34
C LEU A 338 -10.85 -2.15 1.67
N LYS A 339 -12.03 -1.62 2.02
CA LYS A 339 -13.15 -2.45 2.46
C LYS A 339 -13.73 -3.31 1.32
N PRO A 340 -14.06 -2.77 0.13
CA PRO A 340 -14.58 -3.61 -0.95
C PRO A 340 -13.61 -4.73 -1.38
N PHE A 341 -12.33 -4.43 -1.57
CA PHE A 341 -11.34 -5.46 -1.91
C PHE A 341 -11.09 -6.45 -0.76
N ALA A 342 -11.20 -6.00 0.50
CA ALA A 342 -11.12 -6.89 1.63
C ALA A 342 -12.31 -7.89 1.66
N GLN A 343 -13.52 -7.40 1.38
CA GLN A 343 -14.73 -8.23 1.29
C GLN A 343 -14.68 -9.19 0.09
N ASN A 344 -14.07 -8.75 -1.01
CA ASN A 344 -13.82 -9.56 -2.20
C ASN A 344 -12.74 -10.64 -2.00
N ARG A 345 -12.14 -10.73 -0.81
CA ARG A 345 -11.07 -11.68 -0.46
C ARG A 345 -9.80 -11.57 -1.30
N ASN A 346 -9.47 -10.40 -1.85
CA ASN A 346 -8.17 -10.14 -2.50
C ASN A 346 -7.01 -10.47 -1.55
N ARG A 347 -5.99 -11.23 -2.00
CA ARG A 347 -4.82 -11.66 -1.20
C ARG A 347 -4.14 -10.52 -0.43
N GLY A 348 -4.26 -9.31 -0.96
CA GLY A 348 -4.04 -8.11 -0.20
C GLY A 348 -4.16 -6.86 -1.05
N ILE A 349 -3.86 -5.73 -0.43
CA ILE A 349 -3.97 -4.41 -1.05
C ILE A 349 -2.74 -3.60 -0.68
N ILE A 350 -2.06 -3.06 -1.67
CA ILE A 350 -1.08 -2.00 -1.52
C ILE A 350 -1.77 -0.71 -1.95
N GLY A 351 -1.71 0.32 -1.12
CA GLY A 351 -2.34 1.60 -1.46
C GLY A 351 -1.62 2.76 -0.83
N THR A 352 -2.08 3.97 -1.13
CA THR A 352 -1.47 5.21 -0.67
C THR A 352 -2.40 5.98 0.27
N ALA A 353 -1.87 6.49 1.37
CA ALA A 353 -2.63 7.26 2.37
C ALA A 353 -3.05 8.66 1.90
N ALA A 354 -2.41 9.17 0.84
CA ALA A 354 -2.74 10.42 0.16
C ALA A 354 -2.33 10.31 -1.32
N ASN A 355 -2.74 11.27 -2.15
CA ASN A 355 -2.38 11.30 -3.56
C ASN A 355 -0.85 11.40 -3.72
N VAL A 356 -0.30 10.53 -4.57
CA VAL A 356 1.12 10.55 -4.93
C VAL A 356 1.24 11.14 -6.33
N PRO A 357 2.17 12.08 -6.58
CA PRO A 357 2.42 12.59 -7.92
C PRO A 357 2.76 11.44 -8.87
N ASP A 358 2.14 11.46 -10.04
CA ASP A 358 2.23 10.45 -11.09
C ASP A 358 3.66 9.92 -11.34
N GLY A 359 4.64 10.81 -11.55
CA GLY A 359 6.03 10.40 -11.77
C GLY A 359 6.66 9.65 -10.59
N ALA A 360 6.34 10.04 -9.35
CA ALA A 360 6.83 9.35 -8.15
C ALA A 360 6.13 7.99 -7.98
N ALA A 361 4.83 7.93 -8.29
CA ALA A 361 4.06 6.70 -8.26
C ALA A 361 4.59 5.66 -9.25
N ALA A 362 4.87 6.07 -10.48
CA ALA A 362 5.47 5.22 -11.51
C ALA A 362 6.85 4.69 -11.09
N ALA A 363 7.65 5.50 -10.39
CA ALA A 363 8.95 5.10 -9.89
C ALA A 363 8.84 4.02 -8.81
N VAL A 364 7.95 4.22 -7.82
CA VAL A 364 7.71 3.25 -6.74
C VAL A 364 7.24 1.92 -7.33
N SER A 365 6.29 1.94 -8.26
CA SER A 365 5.80 0.75 -8.95
C SER A 365 6.93 0.02 -9.69
N ARG A 366 7.72 0.73 -10.49
CA ARG A 366 8.88 0.15 -11.19
C ARG A 366 9.85 -0.53 -10.22
N TRP A 367 10.24 0.14 -9.13
CA TRP A 367 11.16 -0.44 -8.14
C TRP A 367 10.51 -1.62 -7.42
N PHE A 368 9.25 -1.51 -7.04
CA PHE A 368 8.49 -2.58 -6.39
C PHE A 368 8.47 -3.85 -7.25
N TYR A 369 8.05 -3.75 -8.51
CA TYR A 369 7.99 -4.92 -9.40
C TYR A 369 9.37 -5.43 -9.78
N THR A 370 10.38 -4.57 -9.89
CA THR A 370 11.77 -5.03 -10.06
C THR A 370 12.21 -5.90 -8.87
N ASN A 371 11.93 -5.45 -7.64
CA ASN A 371 12.27 -6.19 -6.43
C ASN A 371 11.48 -7.49 -6.30
N LEU A 372 10.17 -7.45 -6.58
CA LEU A 372 9.28 -8.60 -6.48
C LEU A 372 9.59 -9.67 -7.53
N LEU A 373 9.76 -9.27 -8.79
CA LEU A 373 9.87 -10.19 -9.93
C LEU A 373 11.31 -10.59 -10.22
N ALA A 374 12.24 -9.63 -10.26
CA ALA A 374 13.62 -9.89 -10.67
C ALA A 374 14.53 -10.26 -9.49
N HIS A 375 14.25 -9.74 -8.29
CA HIS A 375 15.02 -10.07 -7.08
C HIS A 375 14.34 -11.12 -6.20
N GLY A 376 13.12 -11.55 -6.53
CA GLY A 376 12.38 -12.58 -5.79
C GLY A 376 12.10 -12.18 -4.34
N MET A 377 12.02 -10.88 -4.04
CA MET A 377 11.64 -10.39 -2.72
C MET A 377 10.16 -10.68 -2.44
N ASP A 378 9.79 -10.76 -1.17
CA ASP A 378 8.39 -10.73 -0.78
C ASP A 378 7.81 -9.31 -0.94
N VAL A 379 6.48 -9.20 -0.93
CA VAL A 379 5.74 -7.94 -1.13
C VAL A 379 6.18 -6.87 -0.13
N GLY A 380 6.36 -7.23 1.14
CA GLY A 380 6.75 -6.29 2.19
C GLY A 380 8.14 -5.72 1.96
N GLN A 381 9.11 -6.58 1.68
CA GLN A 381 10.48 -6.18 1.36
C GLN A 381 10.57 -5.40 0.06
N ALA A 382 9.85 -5.85 -0.99
CA ALA A 382 9.84 -5.20 -2.29
C ALA A 382 9.34 -3.75 -2.20
N LEU A 383 8.24 -3.53 -1.46
CA LEU A 383 7.70 -2.20 -1.26
C LEU A 383 8.61 -1.35 -0.36
N HIS A 384 9.09 -1.90 0.75
CA HIS A 384 10.02 -1.18 1.64
C HIS A 384 11.27 -0.70 0.91
N ALA A 385 11.87 -1.57 0.09
CA ALA A 385 13.01 -1.22 -0.76
C ALA A 385 12.64 -0.14 -1.81
N ALA A 386 11.44 -0.20 -2.40
CA ALA A 386 10.96 0.81 -3.34
C ALA A 386 10.81 2.20 -2.67
N LYS A 387 10.31 2.26 -1.43
CA LYS A 387 10.23 3.52 -0.65
C LYS A 387 11.61 4.13 -0.47
N TRP A 388 12.59 3.32 -0.07
CA TRP A 388 13.96 3.77 0.13
C TRP A 388 14.64 4.23 -1.16
N ARG A 389 14.38 3.54 -2.28
CA ARG A 389 14.87 3.97 -3.60
C ARG A 389 14.31 5.32 -4.01
N LEU A 390 13.02 5.57 -3.79
CA LEU A 390 12.43 6.88 -4.07
C LEU A 390 13.11 8.00 -3.25
N LEU A 391 13.37 7.75 -1.97
CA LEU A 391 14.05 8.71 -1.12
C LEU A 391 15.51 8.92 -1.53
N GLN A 392 16.25 7.86 -1.83
CA GLN A 392 17.69 7.92 -2.10
C GLN A 392 18.00 8.44 -3.49
N ASP A 393 17.30 7.93 -4.50
CA ASP A 393 17.58 8.25 -5.89
C ASP A 393 16.99 9.63 -6.24
N TRP A 394 15.84 9.99 -5.67
CA TRP A 394 15.10 11.21 -6.05
C TRP A 394 15.00 12.24 -4.93
N GLY A 395 15.45 11.94 -3.71
CA GLY A 395 15.23 12.82 -2.56
C GLY A 395 13.76 12.90 -2.16
N ASN A 396 12.90 12.01 -2.64
CA ASN A 396 11.45 12.18 -2.50
C ASN A 396 10.88 11.28 -1.38
N PRO A 397 10.30 11.85 -0.29
CA PRO A 397 9.84 11.08 0.86
C PRO A 397 8.46 10.43 0.69
N LEU A 398 7.80 10.60 -0.46
CA LEU A 398 6.42 10.15 -0.64
C LEU A 398 6.24 8.64 -0.68
N GLY A 399 7.33 7.87 -0.72
CA GLY A 399 7.28 6.42 -0.47
C GLY A 399 6.64 6.10 0.88
N LEU A 400 6.75 7.01 1.86
CA LEU A 400 6.11 6.90 3.16
C LEU A 400 4.59 6.69 3.06
N LEU A 401 3.94 7.25 2.04
CA LEU A 401 2.49 7.18 1.87
C LEU A 401 1.97 5.78 1.54
N TYR A 402 2.83 4.85 1.12
CA TYR A 402 2.41 3.50 0.76
C TYR A 402 2.24 2.60 1.98
N SER A 403 1.09 1.92 2.09
CA SER A 403 0.80 0.92 3.11
C SER A 403 0.56 -0.47 2.49
N VAL A 404 0.78 -1.52 3.29
CA VAL A 404 0.53 -2.92 2.90
C VAL A 404 -0.60 -3.47 3.79
N HIS A 405 -1.73 -3.78 3.16
CA HIS A 405 -2.86 -4.51 3.73
C HIS A 405 -2.90 -5.90 3.12
N ALA A 406 -1.83 -6.65 3.31
CA ALA A 406 -1.56 -7.95 2.72
C ALA A 406 -0.62 -8.71 3.64
N TYR A 407 -0.56 -10.03 3.51
CA TYR A 407 0.56 -10.80 4.05
C TYR A 407 1.87 -10.32 3.42
N ALA A 408 2.78 -9.75 4.21
CA ALA A 408 4.02 -9.16 3.71
C ALA A 408 4.95 -10.21 3.09
N GLY A 409 4.86 -11.46 3.54
CA GLY A 409 5.59 -12.60 2.98
C GLY A 409 5.07 -13.10 1.63
N LEU A 410 4.00 -12.51 1.08
CA LEU A 410 3.46 -12.85 -0.23
C LEU A 410 4.54 -12.65 -1.31
N ARG A 411 4.72 -13.63 -2.19
CA ARG A 411 5.79 -13.62 -3.19
C ARG A 411 5.39 -14.34 -4.46
N VAL A 412 6.11 -14.09 -5.55
CA VAL A 412 5.92 -14.85 -6.79
C VAL A 412 6.60 -16.22 -6.68
N ALA A 413 5.87 -17.29 -7.00
CA ALA A 413 6.35 -18.65 -6.94
C ALA A 413 5.90 -19.46 -8.19
N PRO A 414 6.80 -20.19 -8.85
CA PRO A 414 8.25 -20.04 -8.71
C PRO A 414 8.68 -18.63 -9.12
N VAL A 415 9.79 -18.15 -8.57
CA VAL A 415 10.39 -16.91 -9.06
C VAL A 415 10.81 -17.16 -10.50
N PRO A 416 10.36 -16.36 -11.48
CA PRO A 416 10.80 -16.52 -12.86
C PRO A 416 12.33 -16.53 -12.89
N THR A 417 12.91 -17.64 -13.33
CA THR A 417 14.36 -17.83 -13.29
C THR A 417 14.98 -17.02 -14.42
N TYR A 418 15.47 -15.83 -14.10
CA TYR A 418 16.35 -15.11 -15.01
C TYR A 418 17.80 -15.50 -14.75
N ALA A 419 18.45 -16.04 -15.78
CA ALA A 419 19.86 -15.84 -15.97
C ALA A 419 20.06 -14.33 -16.20
N VAL A 420 20.26 -13.56 -15.13
CA VAL A 420 20.73 -12.17 -15.29
C VAL A 420 22.13 -12.28 -15.93
N PRO A 421 22.37 -11.81 -17.16
CA PRO A 421 23.73 -11.69 -17.63
C PRO A 421 24.43 -10.70 -16.71
N VAL A 422 25.43 -11.17 -15.98
CA VAL A 422 26.28 -10.34 -15.13
C VAL A 422 26.91 -9.30 -16.05
N PRO A 423 26.62 -8.00 -15.89
CA PRO A 423 27.32 -6.98 -16.66
C PRO A 423 28.73 -6.85 -16.08
N GLY A 424 29.74 -7.35 -16.80
CA GLY A 424 31.15 -7.09 -16.47
C GLY A 424 32.07 -8.32 -16.41
N GLY A 425 32.04 -9.19 -17.41
CA GLY A 425 33.02 -10.26 -17.57
C GLY A 425 33.68 -10.22 -18.94
N ASP A 426 34.29 -9.09 -19.29
CA ASP A 426 35.24 -9.04 -20.42
C ASP A 426 36.65 -9.37 -19.90
N ALA A 427 37.28 -10.29 -20.64
CA ALA A 427 38.62 -10.82 -20.46
C ALA A 427 39.73 -9.83 -20.84
#